data_AF-A0A0Q4BCQ9-F1
#
_entry.id   AF-A0A0Q4BCQ9-F1
#
_cell.length_a   1.000
_cell.length_b   1.000
_cell.length_c   1.000
_cell.angle_alpha   90.00
_cell.angle_beta   90.00
_cell.angle_gamma   90.00
#
_symmetry.space_group_name_H-M   'P 1'
#
loop_
_entity.id
_entity.type
_entity.pdbx_description
1 polymer ?
#
loop_
_entity_poly.entity_id
_entity_poly.type
_entity_poly.pdbx_seq_one_letter_code
_entity_poly.pdbx_strand_id
1 'polypeptide(L)'
;MQEDTSETGEETFEFDCPECGAHIIGEASHCPSCGIEFVIEEVTEGEEDEGDEPDAAEDVGTEDAEAGDPPEAADPEALKEEFSSLVDELRPRLELAERHGADTSGARRLMDKAVSAGKRRDVEEAVTVLRECRSVLDAEIVDRLEQDLCHLESLVEVAEAAGSDVAGLRGTIDNARSLKESGDMEGAFREVGSGERMAEKLSGRFIEANSLYEALERAVLNAERFYLDVREVRGLLNEAREAKERADWTTMGILAKKGRDELSRILPELISAELRRAKQSLLDAKAAGRDVSSMVKILRAAGVEAKRGRCEEALERLVEFRDEEEAS
;
A
#
# COMPACT_ATOMS: atom_id res chain seq x y z
N MET A 1 -37.58 16.26 44.56
CA MET A 1 -38.27 15.74 43.36
C MET A 1 -37.44 16.28 42.20
N GLN A 2 -36.32 15.69 41.79
CA GLN A 2 -36.04 14.30 41.37
C GLN A 2 -37.04 13.79 40.32
N GLU A 3 -36.50 13.62 39.10
CA GLU A 3 -36.71 12.58 38.06
C GLU A 3 -35.95 13.10 36.80
N ASP A 4 -34.69 12.70 36.50
CA ASP A 4 -34.15 11.43 35.92
C ASP A 4 -34.73 11.08 34.53
N THR A 5 -34.00 11.36 33.43
CA THR A 5 -33.08 10.49 32.64
C THR A 5 -33.76 9.52 31.66
N SER A 6 -33.46 9.67 30.35
CA SER A 6 -33.21 8.58 29.38
C SER A 6 -33.00 9.14 27.97
N GLU A 7 -31.80 9.65 27.67
CA GLU A 7 -31.29 9.66 26.30
C GLU A 7 -30.70 8.27 26.04
N THR A 8 -31.49 7.39 25.42
CA THR A 8 -31.01 6.11 24.90
C THR A 8 -30.29 6.43 23.58
N GLY A 9 -28.97 6.64 23.65
CA GLY A 9 -28.12 6.66 22.48
C GLY A 9 -27.98 5.24 21.94
N GLU A 10 -28.88 4.83 21.04
CA GLU A 10 -28.64 3.65 20.19
C GLU A 10 -27.49 4.01 19.24
N GLU A 11 -26.28 3.51 19.54
CA GLU A 11 -25.15 3.58 18.63
C GLU A 11 -25.45 2.70 17.41
N THR A 12 -25.95 3.31 16.34
CA THR A 12 -26.13 2.63 15.05
C THR A 12 -24.76 2.27 14.47
N PHE A 13 -24.43 0.98 14.46
CA PHE A 13 -23.22 0.45 13.84
C PHE A 13 -23.25 0.70 12.32
N GLU A 14 -22.23 1.36 11.79
CA GLU A 14 -22.07 1.63 10.36
C GLU A 14 -20.79 0.95 9.85
N PHE A 15 -20.89 0.16 8.78
CA PHE A 15 -19.74 -0.51 8.18
C PHE A 15 -19.92 -0.71 6.67
N ASP A 16 -18.80 -0.86 5.95
CA ASP A 16 -18.82 -1.12 4.51
C ASP A 16 -18.64 -2.60 4.21
N CYS A 17 -19.43 -3.13 3.28
CA CYS A 17 -19.32 -4.51 2.85
C CYS A 17 -17.95 -4.77 2.18
N PRO A 18 -17.14 -5.73 2.65
CA PRO A 18 -15.77 -5.95 2.13
C PRO A 18 -15.74 -6.44 0.68
N GLU A 19 -16.82 -7.06 0.20
CA GLU A 19 -16.89 -7.61 -1.17
C GLU A 19 -17.33 -6.59 -2.22
N CYS A 20 -18.18 -5.62 -1.86
CA CYS A 20 -18.77 -4.71 -2.85
C CYS A 20 -18.71 -3.22 -2.49
N GLY A 21 -18.24 -2.87 -1.29
CA GLY A 21 -18.14 -1.49 -0.81
C GLY A 21 -19.49 -0.82 -0.57
N ALA A 22 -20.57 -1.59 -0.43
CA ALA A 22 -21.88 -1.04 -0.07
C ALA A 22 -21.91 -0.68 1.42
N HIS A 23 -22.33 0.54 1.72
CA HIS A 23 -22.47 1.05 3.08
C HIS A 23 -23.70 0.44 3.77
N ILE A 24 -23.51 -0.12 4.96
CA ILE A 24 -24.53 -0.82 5.74
C ILE A 24 -24.69 -0.11 7.08
N ILE A 25 -25.94 0.16 7.43
CA ILE A 25 -26.34 0.87 8.64
C ILE A 25 -27.21 -0.07 9.48
N GLY A 26 -26.77 -0.37 10.71
CA GLY A 26 -27.44 -1.26 11.65
C GLY A 26 -27.00 -2.73 11.55
N GLU A 27 -27.70 -3.59 12.28
CA GLU A 27 -27.42 -5.02 12.38
C GLU A 27 -28.00 -5.80 11.18
N ALA A 28 -27.36 -5.69 10.02
CA ALA A 28 -27.69 -6.56 8.89
C ALA A 28 -26.80 -7.81 8.93
N SER A 29 -27.40 -9.01 8.86
CA SER A 29 -26.66 -10.27 8.75
C SER A 29 -26.24 -10.61 7.32
N HIS A 30 -26.74 -9.87 6.33
CA HIS A 30 -26.41 -10.05 4.91
C HIS A 30 -26.31 -8.71 4.18
N CYS A 31 -25.40 -8.60 3.21
CA CYS A 31 -25.29 -7.40 2.39
C CYS A 31 -26.49 -7.27 1.43
N PRO A 32 -27.23 -6.15 1.40
CA PRO A 32 -28.35 -5.96 0.49
C PRO A 32 -27.93 -5.80 -0.99
N SER A 33 -26.65 -5.52 -1.26
CA SER A 33 -26.13 -5.29 -2.61
C SER A 33 -25.58 -6.57 -3.26
N CYS A 34 -24.82 -7.39 -2.51
CA CYS A 34 -24.19 -8.59 -3.05
C CYS A 34 -24.64 -9.91 -2.40
N GLY A 35 -25.39 -9.86 -1.29
CA GLY A 35 -25.95 -11.04 -0.63
C GLY A 35 -24.97 -11.85 0.24
N ILE A 36 -23.76 -11.35 0.48
CA ILE A 36 -22.79 -12.02 1.36
C ILE A 36 -23.29 -12.01 2.81
N GLU A 37 -23.14 -13.14 3.52
CA GLU A 37 -23.51 -13.30 4.93
C GLU A 37 -22.37 -12.81 5.83
N PHE A 38 -22.71 -12.01 6.85
CA PHE A 38 -21.76 -11.52 7.85
C PHE A 38 -21.75 -12.48 9.03
N VAL A 39 -20.62 -13.15 9.25
CA VAL A 39 -20.38 -13.91 10.47
C VAL A 39 -19.87 -12.94 11.52
N ILE A 40 -20.77 -12.43 12.35
CA ILE A 40 -20.43 -11.59 13.49
C ILE A 40 -20.15 -12.54 14.64
N GLU A 41 -18.87 -12.78 14.93
CA GLU A 41 -18.44 -13.53 16.10
C GLU A 41 -18.61 -12.61 17.33
N GLU A 42 -19.70 -12.82 18.08
CA GLU A 42 -19.96 -12.09 19.32
C GLU A 42 -18.85 -12.40 20.33
N VAL A 43 -17.97 -11.44 20.57
CA VAL A 43 -16.98 -11.50 21.65
C VAL A 43 -17.73 -11.21 22.95
N THR A 44 -18.30 -12.24 23.56
CA THR A 44 -18.83 -12.15 24.92
C THR A 44 -17.67 -11.97 25.88
N GLU A 45 -17.61 -10.81 26.53
CA GLU A 45 -16.76 -10.57 27.69
C GLU A 45 -17.11 -11.61 28.77
N GLY A 46 -16.22 -12.58 28.96
CA GLY A 46 -16.38 -13.67 29.91
C GLY A 46 -15.99 -13.22 31.31
N GLU A 47 -16.98 -13.24 32.19
CA GLU A 47 -16.92 -13.03 33.63
C GLU A 47 -16.03 -14.05 34.35
N GLU A 48 -15.63 -13.63 35.55
CA GLU A 48 -14.93 -14.34 36.61
C GLU A 48 -15.50 -15.76 36.88
N ASP A 49 -14.63 -16.77 36.98
CA ASP A 49 -15.00 -18.10 37.47
C ASP A 49 -14.08 -18.48 38.65
N GLU A 50 -14.69 -18.54 39.84
CA GLU A 50 -14.11 -19.05 41.08
C GLU A 50 -14.30 -20.57 41.17
N GLY A 51 -13.20 -21.29 41.43
CA GLY A 51 -13.18 -22.48 42.28
C GLY A 51 -13.27 -23.85 41.59
N ASP A 52 -12.25 -24.69 41.77
CA ASP A 52 -12.34 -25.85 42.67
C ASP A 52 -10.95 -26.51 42.86
N GLU A 53 -10.68 -26.98 44.08
CA GLU A 53 -9.47 -27.72 44.45
C GLU A 53 -9.50 -29.15 43.85
N PRO A 54 -8.37 -29.87 43.81
CA PRO A 54 -8.20 -30.84 44.88
C PRO A 54 -6.76 -31.03 45.37
N ASP A 55 -6.69 -31.27 46.69
CA ASP A 55 -5.66 -31.98 47.43
C ASP A 55 -5.10 -33.23 46.71
N ALA A 56 -3.78 -33.36 46.67
CA ALA A 56 -3.09 -34.61 47.02
C ALA A 56 -1.57 -34.38 47.19
N ALA A 57 -1.10 -34.67 48.39
CA ALA A 57 0.29 -34.70 48.81
C ALA A 57 1.11 -35.81 48.11
N GLU A 58 2.41 -35.54 47.90
CA GLU A 58 3.57 -36.19 48.53
C GLU A 58 4.79 -36.07 47.59
N ASP A 59 5.90 -35.49 48.07
CA ASP A 59 7.14 -36.22 48.35
C ASP A 59 8.31 -35.25 48.66
N VAL A 60 9.19 -35.75 49.51
CA VAL A 60 10.27 -35.11 50.26
C VAL A 60 11.48 -34.82 49.38
N GLY A 61 12.08 -33.65 49.57
CA GLY A 61 13.37 -33.29 49.00
C GLY A 61 13.98 -32.06 49.66
N THR A 62 14.41 -32.19 50.92
CA THR A 62 15.30 -31.23 51.57
C THR A 62 16.70 -31.31 50.95
N GLU A 63 17.11 -30.26 50.26
CA GLU A 63 18.52 -29.92 50.06
C GLU A 63 18.73 -28.44 50.39
N ASP A 64 19.70 -28.21 51.27
CA ASP A 64 20.17 -26.93 51.80
C ASP A 64 20.81 -26.02 50.72
N ALA A 65 20.78 -24.71 51.00
CA ALA A 65 21.63 -23.62 50.47
C ALA A 65 21.30 -23.14 49.04
N GLU A 66 21.19 -21.85 48.73
CA GLU A 66 21.75 -20.64 49.33
C GLU A 66 20.71 -19.52 49.40
N ALA A 67 20.74 -18.74 50.49
CA ALA A 67 20.05 -17.46 50.58
C ALA A 67 20.73 -16.47 49.62
N GLY A 68 20.22 -16.38 48.39
CA GLY A 68 20.47 -15.24 47.52
C GLY A 68 19.75 -14.02 48.09
N ASP A 69 20.47 -12.91 48.17
CA ASP A 69 19.95 -11.59 48.56
C ASP A 69 18.61 -11.28 47.88
N PRO A 70 17.64 -10.64 48.57
CA PRO A 70 16.44 -10.14 47.93
C PRO A 70 16.82 -9.15 46.82
N PRO A 71 16.11 -9.13 45.67
CA PRO A 71 16.39 -8.18 44.61
C PRO A 71 16.26 -6.78 45.21
N GLU A 72 17.37 -6.04 45.14
CA GLU A 72 17.47 -4.66 45.58
C GLU A 72 16.34 -3.88 44.91
N ALA A 73 15.36 -3.42 45.70
CA ALA A 73 14.26 -2.62 45.21
C ALA A 73 14.87 -1.44 44.44
N ALA A 74 14.55 -1.35 43.15
CA ALA A 74 15.07 -0.29 42.30
C ALA A 74 14.76 1.06 42.96
N ASP A 75 15.78 1.91 43.08
CA ASP A 75 15.64 3.20 43.77
C ASP A 75 14.50 4.01 43.10
N PRO A 76 13.41 4.31 43.82
CA PRO A 76 12.24 4.99 43.26
C PRO A 76 12.55 6.42 42.78
N GLU A 77 13.68 7.01 43.19
CA GLU A 77 14.16 8.28 42.67
C GLU A 77 14.89 8.07 41.33
N ALA A 78 15.72 7.04 41.21
CA ALA A 78 16.39 6.67 39.95
C ALA A 78 15.40 6.30 38.83
N LEU A 79 14.32 5.57 39.15
CA LEU A 79 13.28 5.23 38.18
C LEU A 79 12.53 6.46 37.63
N LYS A 80 12.38 7.52 38.45
CA LYS A 80 11.74 8.77 37.99
C LYS A 80 12.65 9.58 37.09
N GLU A 81 13.95 9.63 37.41
CA GLU A 81 14.94 10.24 36.53
C GLU A 81 15.00 9.51 35.18
N GLU A 82 15.00 8.18 35.21
CA GLU A 82 14.97 7.37 34.00
C GLU A 82 13.70 7.59 33.18
N PHE A 83 12.53 7.64 33.82
CA PHE A 83 11.27 7.96 33.14
C PHE A 83 11.36 9.30 32.40
N SER A 84 11.87 10.35 33.06
CA SER A 84 12.03 11.66 32.43
C SER A 84 12.99 11.61 31.25
N SER A 85 14.13 10.93 31.40
CA SER A 85 15.12 10.77 30.32
C SER A 85 14.53 10.03 29.12
N LEU A 86 13.77 8.95 29.35
CA LEU A 86 13.13 8.18 28.28
C LEU A 86 12.10 9.01 27.52
N VAL A 87 11.29 9.81 28.22
CA VAL A 87 10.31 10.70 27.57
C VAL A 87 11.01 11.79 26.73
N ASP A 88 12.13 12.32 27.20
CA ASP A 88 12.92 13.31 26.47
C ASP A 88 13.61 12.71 25.24
N GLU A 89 14.03 11.45 25.29
CA GLU A 89 14.60 10.72 24.15
C GLU A 89 13.56 10.24 23.12
N LEU A 90 12.36 9.89 23.57
CA LEU A 90 11.29 9.37 22.70
C LEU A 90 10.70 10.45 21.80
N ARG A 91 10.58 11.68 22.30
CA ARG A 91 10.03 12.81 21.52
C ARG A 91 10.73 13.03 20.17
N PRO A 92 12.06 13.25 20.12
CA PRO A 92 12.75 13.46 18.84
C PRO A 92 12.73 12.22 17.94
N ARG A 93 12.70 11.01 18.52
CA ARG A 93 12.55 9.76 17.75
C ARG A 93 11.18 9.66 17.08
N LEU A 94 10.12 10.03 17.79
CA LEU A 94 8.76 10.04 17.24
C LEU A 94 8.67 11.04 16.10
N GLU A 95 9.22 12.23 16.27
CA GLU A 95 9.27 13.26 15.22
C GLU A 95 10.05 12.77 13.98
N LEU A 96 11.16 12.05 14.18
CA LEU A 96 11.93 11.46 13.09
C LEU A 96 11.09 10.38 12.36
N ALA A 97 10.49 9.46 13.11
CA ALA A 97 9.63 8.41 12.56
C ALA A 97 8.47 9.00 11.73
N GLU A 98 7.77 10.00 12.25
CA GLU A 98 6.65 10.65 11.56
C GLU A 98 7.09 11.39 10.29
N ARG A 99 8.23 12.11 10.35
CA ARG A 99 8.77 12.85 9.21
C ARG A 99 9.10 11.94 8.02
N HIS A 100 9.52 10.71 8.31
CA HIS A 100 9.95 9.73 7.30
C HIS A 100 8.92 8.62 7.05
N GLY A 101 7.73 8.72 7.66
CA GLY A 101 6.61 7.81 7.39
C GLY A 101 6.79 6.39 7.98
N ALA A 102 7.57 6.24 9.06
CA ALA A 102 7.60 5.00 9.83
C ALA A 102 6.30 4.81 10.63
N ASP A 103 5.91 3.56 10.91
CA ASP A 103 4.71 3.29 11.69
C ASP A 103 4.93 3.68 13.17
N THR A 104 4.09 4.59 13.66
CA THR A 104 4.12 5.03 15.07
C THR A 104 2.95 4.49 15.88
N SER A 105 2.07 3.69 15.29
CA SER A 105 0.84 3.21 15.92
C SER A 105 1.12 2.35 17.16
N GLY A 106 2.07 1.41 17.05
CA GLY A 106 2.52 0.58 18.17
C GLY A 106 3.18 1.40 19.29
N ALA A 107 4.09 2.31 18.93
CA ALA A 107 4.75 3.20 19.87
C ALA A 107 3.75 4.10 20.61
N ARG A 108 2.76 4.68 19.91
CA ARG A 108 1.72 5.53 20.52
C ARG A 108 0.89 4.78 21.55
N ARG A 109 0.48 3.53 21.26
CA ARG A 109 -0.25 2.67 22.21
C ARG A 109 0.57 2.40 23.48
N LEU A 110 1.87 2.14 23.33
CA LEU A 110 2.78 1.95 24.46
C LEU A 110 2.97 3.24 25.26
N MET A 111 3.07 4.40 24.60
CA MET A 111 3.12 5.69 25.30
C MET A 111 1.85 5.94 26.12
N ASP A 112 0.67 5.67 25.58
CA ASP A 112 -0.60 5.82 26.32
C ASP A 112 -0.68 4.88 27.54
N LYS A 113 -0.18 3.65 27.39
CA LYS A 113 -0.05 2.68 28.49
C LYS A 113 0.92 3.18 29.56
N ALA A 114 2.09 3.69 29.17
CA ALA A 114 3.07 4.26 30.10
C ALA A 114 2.54 5.49 30.84
N VAL A 115 1.81 6.38 30.15
CA VAL A 115 1.14 7.54 30.77
C VAL A 115 0.09 7.08 31.77
N SER A 116 -0.67 6.03 31.46
CA SER A 116 -1.68 5.47 32.36
C SER A 116 -1.06 4.84 33.61
N ALA A 117 0.04 4.09 33.47
CA ALA A 117 0.82 3.55 34.59
C ALA A 117 1.40 4.67 35.48
N GLY A 118 1.94 5.73 34.86
CA GLY A 118 2.44 6.91 35.59
C GLY A 118 1.35 7.63 36.39
N LYS A 119 0.11 7.74 35.86
CA LYS A 119 -1.04 8.29 36.60
C LYS A 119 -1.41 7.44 37.82
N ARG A 120 -1.23 6.12 37.76
CA ARG A 120 -1.42 5.18 38.88
C ARG A 120 -0.27 5.20 39.89
N ARG A 121 0.77 6.01 39.66
CA ARG A 121 2.04 6.04 40.42
C ARG A 121 2.85 4.75 40.35
N ASP A 122 2.58 3.92 39.34
CA ASP A 122 3.37 2.75 39.02
C ASP A 122 4.52 3.15 38.09
N VAL A 123 5.63 3.59 38.70
CA VAL A 123 6.79 4.10 37.97
C VAL A 123 7.58 2.95 37.32
N GLU A 124 7.59 1.77 37.95
CA GLU A 124 8.28 0.59 37.42
C GLU A 124 7.62 0.08 36.14
N GLU A 125 6.29 -0.06 36.13
CA GLU A 125 5.53 -0.41 34.93
C GLU A 125 5.74 0.64 33.84
N ALA A 126 5.65 1.94 34.20
CA ALA A 126 5.80 3.03 33.24
C ALA A 126 7.18 3.04 32.56
N VAL A 127 8.27 2.88 33.32
CA VAL A 127 9.63 2.80 32.77
C VAL A 127 9.79 1.57 31.86
N THR A 128 9.26 0.42 32.27
CA THR A 128 9.33 -0.81 31.47
C THR A 128 8.63 -0.65 30.12
N VAL A 129 7.42 -0.09 30.12
CA VAL A 129 6.66 0.18 28.89
C VAL A 129 7.35 1.25 28.02
N LEU A 130 8.00 2.26 28.60
CA LEU A 130 8.75 3.24 27.83
C LEU A 130 10.01 2.65 27.16
N ARG A 131 10.71 1.73 27.83
CA ARG A 131 11.84 1.00 27.22
C ARG A 131 11.37 0.15 26.03
N GLU A 132 10.24 -0.55 26.19
CA GLU A 132 9.60 -1.29 25.11
C GLU A 132 9.20 -0.36 23.95
N CYS A 133 8.56 0.78 24.27
CA CYS A 133 8.19 1.81 23.29
C CYS A 133 9.40 2.29 22.50
N ARG A 134 10.54 2.54 23.17
CA ARG A 134 11.78 2.96 22.52
C ARG A 134 12.29 1.88 21.57
N SER A 135 12.33 0.62 22.01
CA SER A 135 12.79 -0.49 21.18
C SER A 135 11.92 -0.69 19.94
N VAL A 136 10.59 -0.63 20.09
CA VAL A 136 9.64 -0.74 18.98
C VAL A 136 9.84 0.41 18.00
N LEU A 137 9.91 1.64 18.50
CA LEU A 137 10.09 2.81 17.65
C LEU A 137 11.44 2.81 16.91
N ASP A 138 12.52 2.43 17.59
CA ASP A 138 13.84 2.30 16.96
C ASP A 138 13.83 1.24 15.85
N ALA A 139 13.12 0.11 16.04
CA ALA A 139 12.96 -0.91 15.01
C ALA A 139 12.17 -0.38 13.80
N GLU A 140 11.05 0.30 14.01
CA GLU A 140 10.23 0.88 12.93
C GLU A 140 11.00 1.92 12.10
N ILE A 141 11.82 2.74 12.76
CA ILE A 141 12.70 3.72 12.09
C ILE A 141 13.74 2.99 11.20
N VAL A 142 14.34 1.93 11.72
CA VAL A 142 15.32 1.11 10.97
C VAL A 142 14.66 0.43 9.79
N ASP A 143 13.49 -0.18 9.98
CA ASP A 143 12.76 -0.90 8.94
C ASP A 143 12.35 0.04 7.80
N ARG A 144 11.87 1.26 8.13
CA ARG A 144 11.56 2.28 7.12
C ARG A 144 12.79 2.68 6.31
N LEU A 145 13.93 2.91 6.98
CA LEU A 145 15.18 3.24 6.30
C LEU A 145 15.65 2.10 5.39
N GLU A 146 15.52 0.84 5.82
CA GLU A 146 15.85 -0.33 5.00
C GLU A 146 14.95 -0.44 3.77
N GLN A 147 13.66 -0.17 3.90
CA GLN A 147 12.73 -0.11 2.76
C GLN A 147 13.17 0.96 1.76
N ASP A 148 13.57 2.14 2.22
CA ASP A 148 14.04 3.22 1.34
C ASP A 148 15.36 2.85 0.63
N LEU A 149 16.29 2.20 1.34
CA LEU A 149 17.54 1.71 0.74
C LEU A 149 17.27 0.65 -0.33
N CYS A 150 16.40 -0.32 -0.06
CA CYS A 150 15.96 -1.31 -1.06
C CYS A 150 15.32 -0.63 -2.27
N HIS A 151 14.50 0.41 -2.06
CA HIS A 151 13.92 1.18 -3.15
C HIS A 151 15.01 1.87 -3.98
N LEU A 152 15.98 2.53 -3.36
CA LEU A 152 17.10 3.16 -4.07
C LEU A 152 17.92 2.16 -4.87
N GLU A 153 18.14 0.95 -4.35
CA GLU A 153 18.81 -0.12 -5.10
C GLU A 153 18.03 -0.54 -6.35
N SER A 154 16.70 -0.67 -6.25
CA SER A 154 15.87 -0.92 -7.43
C SER A 154 15.97 0.21 -8.46
N LEU A 155 16.11 1.47 -8.01
CA LEU A 155 16.29 2.61 -8.91
C LEU A 155 17.68 2.64 -9.54
N VAL A 156 18.71 2.14 -8.86
CA VAL A 156 20.04 1.93 -9.46
C VAL A 156 19.93 0.96 -10.63
N GLU A 157 19.26 -0.19 -10.45
CA GLU A 157 19.09 -1.18 -11.52
C GLU A 157 18.38 -0.56 -12.74
N VAL A 158 17.31 0.22 -12.50
CA VAL A 158 16.59 0.93 -13.57
C VAL A 158 17.49 1.97 -14.25
N ALA A 159 18.25 2.74 -13.48
CA ALA A 159 19.15 3.75 -14.03
C ALA A 159 20.32 3.13 -14.83
N GLU A 160 20.81 1.97 -14.42
CA GLU A 160 21.80 1.20 -15.18
C GLU A 160 21.22 0.62 -16.47
N ALA A 161 20.00 0.07 -16.41
CA ALA A 161 19.28 -0.35 -17.60
C ALA A 161 19.04 0.84 -18.54
N ALA A 162 18.89 2.04 -17.99
CA ALA A 162 18.84 3.30 -18.70
C ALA A 162 20.23 3.80 -19.19
N GLY A 163 21.31 3.05 -19.02
CA GLY A 163 22.66 3.44 -19.44
C GLY A 163 23.20 4.68 -18.73
N SER A 164 22.64 5.05 -17.58
CA SER A 164 23.08 6.20 -16.79
C SER A 164 24.25 5.83 -15.89
N ASP A 165 25.10 6.81 -15.58
CA ASP A 165 26.14 6.65 -14.56
C ASP A 165 25.52 6.66 -13.16
N VAL A 166 25.55 5.50 -12.50
CA VAL A 166 24.99 5.29 -11.16
C VAL A 166 26.04 5.31 -10.06
N ALA A 167 27.31 5.60 -10.35
CA ALA A 167 28.38 5.56 -9.35
C ALA A 167 28.12 6.50 -8.17
N GLY A 168 27.58 7.70 -8.46
CA GLY A 168 27.18 8.66 -7.42
C GLY A 168 26.03 8.14 -6.55
N LEU A 169 25.03 7.48 -7.14
CA LEU A 169 23.88 6.94 -6.44
C LEU A 169 24.27 5.76 -5.54
N ARG A 170 25.13 4.86 -6.03
CA ARG A 170 25.71 3.78 -5.21
C ARG A 170 26.47 4.32 -4.01
N GLY A 171 27.29 5.36 -4.23
CA GLY A 171 28.00 6.05 -3.15
C GLY A 171 27.07 6.60 -2.07
N THR A 172 25.91 7.18 -2.44
CA THR A 172 24.92 7.66 -1.46
C THR A 172 24.29 6.52 -0.67
N ILE A 173 24.03 5.36 -1.31
CA ILE A 173 23.48 4.17 -0.63
C ILE A 173 24.50 3.62 0.37
N ASP A 174 25.77 3.50 -0.01
CA ASP A 174 26.84 3.00 0.86
C ASP A 174 27.09 3.94 2.06
N ASN A 175 27.02 5.25 1.83
CA ASN A 175 27.12 6.24 2.90
C ASN A 175 25.93 6.15 3.86
N ALA A 176 24.70 6.03 3.35
CA ALA A 176 23.51 5.87 4.18
C ALA A 176 23.57 4.60 5.04
N ARG A 177 24.08 3.48 4.48
CA ARG A 177 24.34 2.24 5.23
C ARG A 177 25.37 2.44 6.33
N SER A 178 26.47 3.12 6.04
CA SER A 178 27.50 3.43 7.04
C SER A 178 26.97 4.31 8.18
N LEU A 179 26.13 5.31 7.86
CA LEU A 179 25.49 6.17 8.85
C LEU A 179 24.51 5.39 9.74
N LYS A 180 23.70 4.51 9.14
CA LYS A 180 22.83 3.57 9.86
C LYS A 180 23.63 2.70 10.83
N GLU A 181 24.74 2.09 10.37
CA GLU A 181 25.61 1.24 11.21
C GLU A 181 26.24 2.02 12.38
N SER A 182 26.52 3.31 12.19
CA SER A 182 27.02 4.19 13.24
C SER A 182 25.93 4.73 14.19
N GLY A 183 24.65 4.47 13.90
CA GLY A 183 23.49 4.94 14.67
C GLY A 183 23.01 6.35 14.33
N ASP A 184 23.60 7.03 13.33
CA ASP A 184 23.14 8.33 12.83
C ASP A 184 21.99 8.17 11.84
N MET A 185 20.79 7.90 12.36
CA MET A 185 19.58 7.70 11.55
C MET A 185 19.20 8.95 10.77
N GLU A 186 19.34 10.15 11.36
CA GLU A 186 18.99 11.41 10.69
C GLU A 186 19.99 11.74 9.56
N GLY A 187 21.26 11.41 9.73
CA GLY A 187 22.24 11.38 8.63
C GLY A 187 21.82 10.41 7.53
N ALA A 188 21.47 9.17 7.88
CA ALA A 188 21.11 8.15 6.91
C ALA A 188 19.89 8.54 6.06
N PHE A 189 18.81 9.05 6.66
CA PHE A 189 17.65 9.52 5.91
C PHE A 189 17.96 10.73 5.02
N ARG A 190 18.88 11.61 5.41
CA ARG A 190 19.32 12.71 4.53
C ARG A 190 20.06 12.21 3.31
N GLU A 191 20.92 11.20 3.45
CA GLU A 191 21.60 10.56 2.32
C GLU A 191 20.61 9.84 1.41
N VAL A 192 19.63 9.12 1.97
CA VAL A 192 18.54 8.50 1.22
C VAL A 192 17.78 9.53 0.39
N GLY A 193 17.31 10.62 0.99
CA GLY A 193 16.59 11.67 0.26
C GLY A 193 17.46 12.44 -0.76
N SER A 194 18.79 12.40 -0.62
CA SER A 194 19.72 12.85 -1.67
C SER A 194 19.77 11.85 -2.83
N GLY A 195 19.87 10.56 -2.50
CA GLY A 195 19.82 9.45 -3.45
C GLY A 195 18.55 9.45 -4.28
N GLU A 196 17.38 9.65 -3.67
CA GLU A 196 16.08 9.68 -4.38
C GLU A 196 16.05 10.77 -5.46
N ARG A 197 16.50 11.99 -5.13
CA ARG A 197 16.57 13.12 -6.07
C ARG A 197 17.60 12.89 -7.17
N MET A 198 18.65 12.11 -6.90
CA MET A 198 19.62 11.72 -7.92
C MET A 198 19.02 10.66 -8.83
N ALA A 199 18.40 9.64 -8.26
CA ALA A 199 17.73 8.57 -8.98
C ALA A 199 16.65 9.10 -9.92
N GLU A 200 15.78 10.01 -9.46
CA GLU A 200 14.74 10.63 -10.30
C GLU A 200 15.31 11.30 -11.56
N LYS A 201 16.48 11.94 -11.46
CA LYS A 201 17.14 12.59 -12.61
C LYS A 201 17.74 11.58 -13.59
N LEU A 202 18.22 10.45 -13.08
CA LEU A 202 18.87 9.40 -13.87
C LEU A 202 17.82 8.50 -14.54
N SER A 203 16.78 8.10 -13.80
CA SER A 203 15.77 7.13 -14.25
C SER A 203 14.48 7.75 -14.78
N GLY A 204 14.14 8.99 -14.40
CA GLY A 204 12.83 9.59 -14.71
C GLY A 204 12.53 9.67 -16.21
N ARG A 205 13.52 10.04 -17.03
CA ARG A 205 13.38 10.06 -18.49
C ARG A 205 13.18 8.67 -19.09
N PHE A 206 13.85 7.66 -18.53
CA PHE A 206 13.68 6.27 -18.95
C PHE A 206 12.29 5.76 -18.60
N ILE A 207 11.82 5.99 -17.37
CA ILE A 207 10.52 5.53 -16.90
C ILE A 207 9.40 6.14 -17.74
N GLU A 208 9.43 7.48 -17.94
CA GLU A 208 8.43 8.16 -18.77
C GLU A 208 8.46 7.62 -20.21
N ALA A 209 9.64 7.55 -20.83
CA ALA A 209 9.76 7.06 -22.19
C ALA A 209 9.31 5.59 -22.32
N ASN A 210 9.67 4.71 -21.38
CA ASN A 210 9.28 3.31 -21.42
C ASN A 210 7.77 3.14 -21.23
N SER A 211 7.15 3.91 -20.34
CA SER A 211 5.68 3.91 -20.17
C SER A 211 4.96 4.34 -21.46
N LEU A 212 5.48 5.35 -22.18
CA LEU A 212 4.94 5.78 -23.46
C LEU A 212 5.12 4.71 -24.55
N TYR A 213 6.28 4.06 -24.59
CA TYR A 213 6.57 2.97 -25.52
C TYR A 213 5.62 1.79 -25.32
N GLU A 214 5.46 1.32 -24.07
CA GLU A 214 4.57 0.21 -23.74
C GLU A 214 3.10 0.54 -24.01
N ALA A 215 2.68 1.79 -23.73
CA ALA A 215 1.34 2.26 -24.09
C ALA A 215 1.12 2.24 -25.61
N LEU A 216 2.10 2.72 -26.40
CA LEU A 216 2.02 2.65 -27.85
C LEU A 216 1.95 1.20 -28.34
N GLU A 217 2.80 0.32 -27.83
CA GLU A 217 2.86 -1.10 -28.21
C GLU A 217 1.50 -1.77 -27.98
N ARG A 218 0.91 -1.57 -26.80
CA ARG A 218 -0.43 -2.10 -26.47
C ARG A 218 -1.51 -1.52 -27.37
N ALA A 219 -1.51 -0.21 -27.61
CA ALA A 219 -2.50 0.45 -28.44
C ALA A 219 -2.43 -0.03 -29.91
N VAL A 220 -1.22 -0.24 -30.43
CA VAL A 220 -1.00 -0.82 -31.77
C VAL A 220 -1.55 -2.24 -31.86
N LEU A 221 -1.23 -3.10 -30.88
CA LEU A 221 -1.74 -4.47 -30.85
C LEU A 221 -3.27 -4.50 -30.81
N ASN A 222 -3.89 -3.68 -29.96
CA ASN A 222 -5.33 -3.58 -29.86
C ASN A 222 -5.96 -3.06 -31.16
N ALA A 223 -5.36 -2.04 -31.78
CA ALA A 223 -5.84 -1.48 -33.05
C ALA A 223 -5.80 -2.52 -34.19
N GLU A 224 -4.78 -3.38 -34.23
CA GLU A 224 -4.69 -4.47 -35.21
C GLU A 224 -5.77 -5.53 -35.01
N ARG A 225 -6.20 -5.79 -33.78
CA ARG A 225 -7.34 -6.71 -33.53
C ARG A 225 -8.62 -6.21 -34.21
N PHE A 226 -8.75 -4.91 -34.45
CA PHE A 226 -9.85 -4.29 -35.18
C PHE A 226 -9.52 -4.00 -36.66
N TYR A 227 -8.43 -4.57 -37.17
CA TYR A 227 -7.99 -4.43 -38.57
C TYR A 227 -7.77 -2.97 -39.01
N LEU A 228 -7.43 -2.09 -38.07
CA LEU A 228 -7.07 -0.71 -38.38
C LEU A 228 -5.73 -0.67 -39.12
N ASP A 229 -5.62 0.19 -40.14
CA ASP A 229 -4.36 0.40 -40.83
C ASP A 229 -3.40 1.22 -39.95
N VAL A 230 -2.52 0.50 -39.25
CA VAL A 230 -1.52 1.07 -38.35
C VAL A 230 -0.12 1.02 -38.95
N ARG A 231 0.04 0.94 -40.27
CA ARG A 231 1.36 0.79 -40.92
C ARG A 231 2.35 1.90 -40.52
N GLU A 232 1.90 3.16 -40.57
CA GLU A 232 2.74 4.30 -40.20
C GLU A 232 3.09 4.29 -38.70
N VAL A 233 2.10 4.01 -37.85
CA VAL A 233 2.29 3.89 -36.40
C VAL A 233 3.23 2.73 -36.04
N ARG A 234 3.15 1.60 -36.76
CA ARG A 234 4.04 0.45 -36.60
C ARG A 234 5.47 0.79 -37.03
N GLY A 235 5.64 1.63 -38.05
CA GLY A 235 6.93 2.21 -38.41
C GLY A 235 7.54 2.97 -37.23
N LEU A 236 6.77 3.87 -36.63
CA LEU A 236 7.20 4.64 -35.44
C LEU A 236 7.52 3.74 -34.24
N LEU A 237 6.71 2.70 -33.99
CA LEU A 237 6.97 1.73 -32.92
C LEU A 237 8.28 0.96 -33.15
N ASN A 238 8.55 0.57 -34.40
CA ASN A 238 9.81 -0.11 -34.75
C ASN A 238 11.02 0.81 -34.57
N GLU A 239 10.94 2.06 -35.03
CA GLU A 239 12.00 3.05 -34.81
C GLU A 239 12.20 3.31 -33.30
N ALA A 240 11.12 3.35 -32.51
CA ALA A 240 11.20 3.51 -31.07
C ALA A 240 11.88 2.31 -30.40
N ARG A 241 11.61 1.08 -30.87
CA ARG A 241 12.29 -0.14 -30.42
C ARG A 241 13.78 -0.13 -30.77
N GLU A 242 14.17 0.32 -31.95
CA GLU A 242 15.59 0.48 -32.28
C GLU A 242 16.28 1.53 -31.39
N ALA A 243 15.57 2.61 -31.06
CA ALA A 243 16.07 3.59 -30.10
C ALA A 243 16.21 2.98 -28.69
N LYS A 244 15.26 2.13 -28.27
CA LYS A 244 15.31 1.34 -27.02
C LYS A 244 16.56 0.46 -26.97
N GLU A 245 16.84 -0.28 -28.04
CA GLU A 245 18.03 -1.16 -28.15
C GLU A 245 19.36 -0.39 -28.07
N ARG A 246 19.37 0.88 -28.51
CA ARG A 246 20.54 1.78 -28.42
C ARG A 246 20.59 2.58 -27.13
N ALA A 247 19.67 2.35 -26.18
CA ALA A 247 19.51 3.17 -24.98
C ALA A 247 19.27 4.67 -25.25
N ASP A 248 18.70 5.03 -26.41
CA ASP A 248 18.28 6.39 -26.72
C ASP A 248 16.82 6.62 -26.28
N TRP A 249 16.64 6.79 -24.97
CA TRP A 249 15.32 6.94 -24.35
C TRP A 249 14.61 8.23 -24.77
N THR A 250 15.37 9.26 -25.11
CA THR A 250 14.81 10.54 -25.55
C THR A 250 14.14 10.36 -26.91
N THR A 251 14.86 9.77 -27.87
CA THR A 251 14.27 9.45 -29.18
C THR A 251 13.15 8.43 -29.06
N MET A 252 13.32 7.40 -28.23
CA MET A 252 12.28 6.41 -27.97
C MET A 252 10.97 7.06 -27.48
N GLY A 253 11.04 7.92 -26.47
CA GLY A 253 9.86 8.61 -25.93
C GLY A 253 9.19 9.55 -26.94
N ILE A 254 9.98 10.27 -27.75
CA ILE A 254 9.46 11.15 -28.81
C ILE A 254 8.72 10.34 -29.88
N LEU A 255 9.30 9.23 -30.34
CA LEU A 255 8.69 8.35 -31.34
C LEU A 255 7.43 7.68 -30.79
N ALA A 256 7.47 7.20 -29.55
CA ALA A 256 6.33 6.59 -28.87
C ALA A 256 5.15 7.57 -28.76
N LYS A 257 5.44 8.80 -28.32
CA LYS A 257 4.44 9.88 -28.23
C LYS A 257 3.85 10.21 -29.61
N LYS A 258 4.70 10.36 -30.63
CA LYS A 258 4.26 10.64 -32.00
C LYS A 258 3.33 9.54 -32.54
N GLY A 259 3.63 8.27 -32.27
CA GLY A 259 2.77 7.15 -32.64
C GLY A 259 1.41 7.19 -31.95
N ARG A 260 1.38 7.51 -30.65
CA ARG A 260 0.13 7.66 -29.90
C ARG A 260 -0.71 8.83 -30.38
N ASP A 261 -0.07 9.96 -30.68
CA ASP A 261 -0.74 11.13 -31.25
C ASP A 261 -1.41 10.77 -32.59
N GLU A 262 -0.76 9.96 -33.43
CA GLU A 262 -1.34 9.49 -34.68
C GLU A 262 -2.53 8.54 -34.45
N LEU A 263 -2.41 7.58 -33.52
CA LEU A 263 -3.53 6.73 -33.12
C LEU A 263 -4.72 7.55 -32.59
N SER A 264 -4.45 8.58 -31.78
CA SER A 264 -5.49 9.41 -31.18
C SER A 264 -6.35 10.15 -32.22
N ARG A 265 -5.82 10.37 -33.43
CA ARG A 265 -6.57 10.99 -34.55
C ARG A 265 -7.51 10.00 -35.24
N ILE A 266 -7.10 8.74 -35.36
CA ILE A 266 -7.82 7.71 -36.12
C ILE A 266 -8.78 6.87 -35.26
N LEU A 267 -8.48 6.68 -33.98
CA LEU A 267 -9.25 5.85 -33.06
C LEU A 267 -10.70 6.31 -32.81
N PRO A 268 -11.04 7.61 -32.70
CA PRO A 268 -12.40 8.03 -32.36
C PRO A 268 -13.48 7.53 -33.33
N GLU A 269 -13.19 7.53 -34.63
CA GLU A 269 -14.11 7.06 -35.67
C GLU A 269 -14.30 5.54 -35.60
N LEU A 270 -13.19 4.79 -35.45
CA LEU A 270 -13.19 3.35 -35.26
C LEU A 270 -14.01 2.95 -34.02
N ILE A 271 -13.70 3.52 -32.86
CA ILE A 271 -14.37 3.24 -31.59
C ILE A 271 -15.87 3.50 -31.71
N SER A 272 -16.26 4.58 -32.37
CA SER A 272 -17.68 4.90 -32.59
C SER A 272 -18.38 3.85 -33.46
N ALA A 273 -17.70 3.31 -34.47
CA ALA A 273 -18.22 2.25 -35.32
C ALA A 273 -18.33 0.92 -34.56
N GLU A 274 -17.28 0.54 -33.82
CA GLU A 274 -17.24 -0.70 -33.04
C GLU A 274 -18.24 -0.70 -31.88
N LEU A 275 -18.42 0.44 -31.18
CA LEU A 275 -19.48 0.58 -30.17
C LEU A 275 -20.88 0.34 -30.74
N ARG A 276 -21.12 0.71 -32.01
CA ARG A 276 -22.42 0.44 -32.67
C ARG A 276 -22.54 -1.04 -33.03
N ARG A 277 -21.48 -1.67 -33.54
CA ARG A 277 -21.45 -3.10 -33.86
C ARG A 277 -21.67 -3.96 -32.61
N ALA A 278 -20.92 -3.69 -31.54
CA ALA A 278 -21.05 -4.38 -30.26
C ALA A 278 -22.47 -4.24 -29.68
N LYS A 279 -23.10 -3.06 -29.77
CA LYS A 279 -24.51 -2.88 -29.36
C LYS A 279 -25.46 -3.75 -30.17
N GLN A 280 -25.26 -3.85 -31.49
CA GLN A 280 -26.09 -4.70 -32.33
C GLN A 280 -25.92 -6.17 -31.96
N SER A 281 -24.67 -6.63 -31.77
CA SER A 281 -24.39 -8.00 -31.36
C SER A 281 -25.02 -8.37 -30.01
N LEU A 282 -25.02 -7.46 -29.04
CA LEU A 282 -25.70 -7.65 -27.77
C LEU A 282 -27.22 -7.87 -27.92
N LEU A 283 -27.86 -7.14 -28.83
CA LEU A 283 -29.30 -7.30 -29.09
C LEU A 283 -29.58 -8.68 -29.70
N ASP A 284 -28.73 -9.11 -30.63
CA ASP A 284 -28.85 -10.42 -31.29
C ASP A 284 -28.60 -11.56 -30.29
N ALA A 285 -27.57 -11.43 -29.44
CA ALA A 285 -27.28 -12.38 -28.36
C ALA A 285 -28.43 -12.50 -27.36
N LYS A 286 -29.03 -11.37 -26.96
CA LYS A 286 -30.19 -11.34 -26.08
C LYS A 286 -31.43 -11.97 -26.74
N ALA A 287 -31.64 -11.73 -28.04
CA ALA A 287 -32.72 -12.35 -28.80
C ALA A 287 -32.54 -13.86 -28.92
N ALA A 288 -31.30 -14.35 -28.97
CA ALA A 288 -30.95 -15.76 -28.93
C ALA A 288 -31.03 -16.39 -27.52
N GLY A 289 -31.35 -15.60 -26.48
CA GLY A 289 -31.49 -16.08 -25.11
C GLY A 289 -30.17 -16.31 -24.36
N ARG A 290 -29.04 -15.78 -24.87
CA ARG A 290 -27.75 -15.79 -24.15
C ARG A 290 -27.78 -14.77 -23.01
N ASP A 291 -27.08 -15.07 -21.91
CA ASP A 291 -26.82 -14.07 -20.89
C ASP A 291 -25.82 -13.04 -21.42
N VAL A 292 -26.18 -11.76 -21.34
CA VAL A 292 -25.38 -10.64 -21.84
C VAL A 292 -24.95 -9.70 -20.71
N SER A 293 -25.17 -10.09 -19.45
CA SER A 293 -25.00 -9.21 -18.29
C SER A 293 -23.56 -8.72 -18.13
N SER A 294 -22.56 -9.60 -18.34
CA SER A 294 -21.14 -9.24 -18.35
C SER A 294 -20.79 -8.31 -19.52
N MET A 295 -21.15 -8.71 -20.74
CA MET A 295 -20.88 -7.97 -21.97
C MET A 295 -21.49 -6.56 -21.96
N VAL A 296 -22.69 -6.38 -21.39
CA VAL A 296 -23.34 -5.06 -21.22
C VAL A 296 -22.52 -4.16 -20.29
N LYS A 297 -21.95 -4.69 -19.19
CA LYS A 297 -21.11 -3.92 -18.27
C LYS A 297 -19.85 -3.44 -18.99
N ILE A 298 -19.17 -4.32 -19.72
CA ILE A 298 -17.95 -4.00 -20.47
C ILE A 298 -18.25 -2.93 -21.54
N LEU A 299 -19.30 -3.12 -22.33
CA LEU A 299 -19.64 -2.16 -23.39
C LEU A 299 -20.05 -0.78 -22.84
N ARG A 300 -20.71 -0.75 -21.68
CA ARG A 300 -21.02 0.51 -20.99
C ARG A 300 -19.75 1.23 -20.57
N ALA A 301 -18.77 0.51 -20.02
CA ALA A 301 -17.47 1.07 -19.65
C ALA A 301 -16.75 1.64 -20.88
N ALA A 302 -16.66 0.87 -21.97
CA ALA A 302 -16.08 1.32 -23.25
C ALA A 302 -16.73 2.64 -23.74
N GLY A 303 -18.06 2.74 -23.67
CA GLY A 303 -18.79 3.94 -24.05
C GLY A 303 -18.55 5.15 -23.14
N VAL A 304 -18.26 4.95 -21.85
CA VAL A 304 -17.89 6.03 -20.92
C VAL A 304 -16.50 6.55 -21.25
N GLU A 305 -15.54 5.66 -21.49
CA GLU A 305 -14.16 6.02 -21.83
C GLU A 305 -14.09 6.77 -23.17
N ALA A 306 -14.82 6.31 -24.19
CA ALA A 306 -14.91 6.98 -25.48
C ALA A 306 -15.46 8.41 -25.34
N LYS A 307 -16.49 8.63 -24.50
CA LYS A 307 -17.06 9.96 -24.26
C LYS A 307 -16.10 10.91 -23.53
N ARG A 308 -15.17 10.36 -22.74
CA ARG A 308 -14.12 11.14 -22.05
C ARG A 308 -12.94 11.45 -22.96
N GLY A 309 -12.95 11.00 -24.23
CA GLY A 309 -11.82 11.13 -25.15
C GLY A 309 -10.68 10.17 -24.88
N ARG A 310 -10.86 9.23 -23.93
CA ARG A 310 -9.90 8.20 -23.55
C ARG A 310 -9.99 7.03 -24.53
N CYS A 311 -9.44 7.25 -25.71
CA CYS A 311 -9.62 6.39 -26.87
C CYS A 311 -8.88 5.05 -26.73
N GLU A 312 -7.69 5.05 -26.13
CA GLU A 312 -6.91 3.83 -25.91
C GLU A 312 -7.61 2.90 -24.90
N GLU A 313 -8.10 3.46 -23.80
CA GLU A 313 -8.85 2.73 -22.78
C GLU A 313 -10.20 2.24 -23.32
N ALA A 314 -10.89 3.04 -24.13
CA ALA A 314 -12.11 2.60 -24.80
C ALA A 314 -11.85 1.42 -25.76
N LEU A 315 -10.73 1.44 -26.47
CA LEU A 315 -10.32 0.35 -27.36
C LEU A 315 -10.00 -0.92 -26.56
N GLU A 316 -9.29 -0.81 -25.45
CA GLU A 316 -9.05 -1.94 -24.53
C GLU A 316 -10.35 -2.60 -24.06
N ARG A 317 -11.35 -1.81 -23.63
CA ARG A 317 -12.65 -2.36 -23.24
C ARG A 317 -13.40 -3.01 -24.40
N LEU A 318 -13.22 -2.53 -25.63
CA LEU A 318 -13.80 -3.18 -26.81
C LEU A 318 -13.08 -4.50 -27.14
N VAL A 319 -11.78 -4.59 -26.86
CA VAL A 319 -11.04 -5.85 -26.94
C VAL A 319 -11.59 -6.86 -25.93
N GLU A 320 -11.72 -6.47 -24.66
CA GLU A 320 -12.33 -7.29 -23.61
C GLU A 320 -13.75 -7.76 -23.99
N PHE A 321 -14.55 -6.87 -24.60
CA PHE A 321 -15.89 -7.21 -25.06
C PHE A 321 -15.86 -8.33 -26.12
N ARG A 322 -14.91 -8.28 -27.06
CA ARG A 322 -14.77 -9.31 -28.09
C ARG A 322 -14.30 -10.64 -27.52
N ASP A 323 -13.37 -10.61 -26.57
CA ASP A 323 -12.90 -11.82 -25.88
C ASP A 323 -14.06 -12.51 -25.14
N GLU A 324 -14.90 -11.74 -24.44
CA GLU A 324 -16.12 -12.25 -23.79
C GLU A 324 -17.16 -12.78 -24.79
N GLU A 325 -17.32 -12.09 -25.94
CA GLU A 325 -18.22 -12.51 -27.02
C GLU A 325 -17.80 -13.84 -27.65
N GLU A 326 -16.49 -14.05 -27.82
CA GLU A 326 -15.92 -15.28 -28.37
C GLU A 326 -15.97 -16.44 -27.36
N ALA A 327 -16.02 -16.14 -26.06
CA ALA A 327 -16.15 -17.13 -24.99
C ALA A 327 -17.59 -17.60 -24.68
N SER A 328 -18.61 -16.85 -25.14
CA SER A 328 -20.04 -17.03 -24.79
C SER A 328 -20.89 -17.72 -25.86
#